data_AF-A0A973SW26-F1
#
_entry.id   AF-A0A973SW26-F1
#
_cell.length_a   1.000
_cell.length_b   1.000
_cell.length_c   1.000
_cell.angle_alpha   90.00
_cell.angle_beta   90.00
_cell.angle_gamma   90.00
#
_symmetry.space_group_name_H-M   'P 1'
#
loop_
_entity.id
_entity.type
_entity.pdbx_description
1 polymer ?
#
loop_
_entity_poly.entity_id
_entity_poly.type
_entity_poly.pdbx_seq_one_letter_code
_entity_poly.pdbx_strand_id
1 'polypeptide(L)'
;MARSTPAERFAAKTTPGTIPAGMTTPCRLWPENSLDRDGYGRFWLDGRYVPAHRYGYEQTRGPVGDGLELDHLCSVRRCVADDHLEPVDHRTNVLRSTGPSAVNARRKRCVNGHDLTDPAVVHISYPPSHPNGMRKCRACARDRARRPREQQLAPVAHLTTTHHPERTAA
;
A
#
# COMPACT_ATOMS: atom_id res chain seq x y z
N MET A 1 22.87 33.27 16.90
CA MET A 1 23.01 32.54 15.63
C MET A 1 21.63 32.35 15.03
N ALA A 2 21.42 32.70 13.76
CA ALA A 2 20.13 32.47 13.10
C ALA A 2 19.82 30.97 13.10
N ARG A 3 18.58 30.59 13.42
CA ARG A 3 18.17 29.17 13.36
C ARG A 3 18.14 28.75 11.90
N SER A 4 18.69 27.58 11.59
CA SER A 4 18.64 27.01 10.24
C SER A 4 17.20 26.91 9.74
N THR A 5 16.98 27.37 8.53
CA THR A 5 15.69 27.30 7.84
C THR A 5 15.24 25.85 7.68
N PRO A 6 13.93 25.58 7.54
CA PRO A 6 13.46 24.22 7.27
C PRO A 6 14.11 23.59 6.02
N ALA A 7 14.34 24.36 4.96
CA ALA A 7 14.99 23.88 3.73
C ALA A 7 16.44 23.43 3.99
N GLU A 8 17.22 24.21 4.74
CA GLU A 8 18.59 23.84 5.13
C GLU A 8 18.61 22.57 6.00
N ARG A 9 17.70 22.48 6.98
CA ARG A 9 17.58 21.28 7.84
C ARG A 9 17.19 20.04 7.04
N PHE A 10 16.38 20.21 6.00
CA PHE A 10 15.96 19.13 5.12
C PHE A 10 17.13 18.65 4.26
N ALA A 11 17.80 19.56 3.56
CA ALA A 11 18.95 19.24 2.70
C ALA A 11 20.08 18.57 3.48
N ALA A 12 20.39 19.06 4.68
CA ALA A 12 21.44 18.50 5.54
C ALA A 12 21.19 17.05 5.99
N LYS A 13 19.95 16.55 5.93
CA LYS A 13 19.60 15.18 6.31
C LYS A 13 19.69 14.19 5.16
N THR A 14 19.70 14.67 3.92
CA THR A 14 19.63 13.79 2.75
C THR A 14 20.99 13.24 2.37
N THR A 15 21.04 11.96 2.01
CA THR A 15 22.25 11.31 1.48
C THR A 15 22.01 10.76 0.08
N PRO A 16 23.03 10.74 -0.80
CA PRO A 16 22.90 10.12 -2.11
C PRO A 16 22.75 8.61 -1.96
N GLY A 17 21.80 8.03 -2.70
CA GLY A 17 21.59 6.61 -2.86
C GLY A 17 22.07 6.11 -4.22
N THR A 18 21.71 4.87 -4.54
CA THR A 18 21.93 4.29 -5.87
C THR A 18 20.99 4.89 -6.91
N ILE A 19 21.32 4.73 -8.19
CA ILE A 19 20.45 5.04 -9.32
C ILE A 19 19.54 3.81 -9.55
N PRO A 20 18.22 3.90 -9.32
CA PRO A 20 17.28 2.81 -9.56
C PRO A 20 17.17 2.45 -11.05
N ALA A 21 16.73 1.22 -11.34
CA ALA A 21 16.43 0.82 -12.71
C ALA A 21 15.34 1.74 -13.31
N GLY A 22 15.58 2.26 -14.51
CA GLY A 22 14.68 3.19 -15.19
C GLY A 22 14.83 4.67 -14.79
N MET A 23 15.78 5.00 -13.92
CA MET A 23 16.10 6.38 -13.54
C MET A 23 17.43 6.85 -14.12
N THR A 24 17.57 8.17 -14.24
CA THR A 24 18.81 8.84 -14.69
C THR A 24 19.59 9.50 -13.56
N THR A 25 18.97 9.68 -12.39
CA THR A 25 19.54 10.38 -11.22
C THR A 25 19.57 9.46 -9.99
N PRO A 26 20.48 9.71 -9.03
CA PRO A 26 20.54 8.92 -7.80
C PRO A 26 19.37 9.26 -6.88
N CYS A 27 18.90 8.27 -6.12
CA CYS A 27 17.94 8.54 -5.04
C CYS A 27 18.51 9.55 -4.03
N ARG A 28 17.66 10.42 -3.52
CA ARG A 28 17.96 11.28 -2.37
C ARG A 28 17.34 10.63 -1.13
N LEU A 29 18.14 9.97 -0.30
CA LEU A 29 17.66 9.10 0.77
C LEU A 29 17.47 9.87 2.08
N TRP A 30 16.33 9.63 2.72
CA TRP A 30 16.06 10.08 4.09
C TRP A 30 16.69 9.15 5.12
N PRO A 31 17.15 9.66 6.29
CA PRO A 31 17.78 8.84 7.32
C PRO A 31 16.87 7.73 7.84
N GLU A 32 17.45 6.53 8.04
CA GLU A 32 16.72 5.33 8.50
C GLU A 32 16.12 5.50 9.90
N ASN A 33 16.79 6.26 10.76
CA ASN A 33 16.29 6.57 12.11
C ASN A 33 15.11 7.57 12.12
N SER A 34 14.75 8.12 10.96
CA SER A 34 13.70 9.13 10.80
C SER A 34 12.55 8.64 9.91
N LEU A 35 12.36 7.32 9.83
CA LEU A 35 11.27 6.69 9.11
C LEU A 35 10.05 6.45 10.03
N ASP A 36 8.88 6.26 9.43
CA ASP A 36 7.72 5.68 10.11
C ASP A 36 7.77 4.14 10.05
N ARG A 37 6.72 3.49 10.57
CA ARG A 37 6.60 2.02 10.59
C ARG A 37 6.49 1.40 9.19
N ASP A 38 6.06 2.18 8.20
CA ASP A 38 5.79 1.73 6.83
C ASP A 38 7.01 2.00 5.90
N GLY A 39 8.02 2.71 6.42
CA GLY A 39 9.30 3.00 5.77
C GLY A 39 9.38 4.37 5.11
N TYR A 40 8.42 5.28 5.35
CA TYR A 40 8.43 6.62 4.80
C TYR A 40 9.16 7.61 5.71
N GLY A 41 9.93 8.51 5.10
CA GLY A 41 10.64 9.56 5.82
C GLY A 41 9.68 10.56 6.48
N ARG A 42 9.98 10.92 7.73
CA ARG A 42 9.27 11.94 8.50
C ARG A 42 10.18 13.15 8.72
N PHE A 43 9.67 14.34 8.43
CA PHE A 43 10.35 15.62 8.63
C PHE A 43 9.61 16.48 9.65
N TRP A 44 10.34 17.10 10.58
CA TRP A 44 9.76 17.97 11.59
C TRP A 44 9.68 19.42 11.08
N LEU A 45 8.47 19.92 10.93
CA LEU A 45 8.15 21.24 10.43
C LEU A 45 7.08 21.89 11.32
N ASP A 46 7.39 23.05 11.88
CA ASP A 46 6.46 23.92 12.62
C ASP A 46 5.59 23.19 13.66
N GLY A 47 6.23 22.36 14.48
CA GLY A 47 5.58 21.67 15.61
C GLY A 47 4.91 20.34 15.26
N ARG A 48 5.02 19.86 14.02
CA ARG A 48 4.47 18.56 13.59
C ARG A 48 5.40 17.80 12.65
N TYR A 49 5.19 16.48 12.56
CA TYR A 49 5.80 15.67 11.52
C TYR A 49 5.01 15.74 10.22
N VAL A 50 5.71 15.96 9.11
CA VAL A 50 5.18 15.91 7.74
C VAL A 50 5.92 14.83 6.94
N PRO A 51 5.32 14.25 5.89
CA PRO A 51 6.03 13.33 5.00
C PRO A 51 7.21 14.02 4.31
N ALA A 52 8.41 13.47 4.46
CA ALA A 52 9.63 14.10 3.98
C ALA A 52 9.67 14.21 2.45
N HIS A 53 9.20 13.16 1.74
CA HIS A 53 9.13 13.18 0.27
C HIS A 53 8.17 14.27 -0.24
N ARG A 54 7.05 14.48 0.46
CA ARG A 54 6.09 15.54 0.12
C ARG A 54 6.68 16.93 0.32
N TYR A 55 7.32 17.17 1.46
CA TYR A 55 8.01 18.45 1.70
C TYR A 55 9.08 18.73 0.63
N GLY A 56 9.91 17.73 0.29
CA GLY A 56 10.95 17.88 -0.73
C GLY A 56 10.39 18.16 -2.12
N TYR A 57 9.30 17.49 -2.50
CA TYR A 57 8.58 17.74 -3.73
C TYR A 57 7.99 19.15 -3.76
N GLU A 58 7.26 19.55 -2.71
CA GLU A 58 6.58 20.83 -2.66
C GLU A 58 7.55 22.01 -2.68
N GLN A 59 8.75 21.86 -2.11
CA GLN A 59 9.79 22.89 -2.17
C GLN A 59 10.37 23.13 -3.57
N THR A 60 10.28 22.15 -4.47
CA THR A 60 10.91 22.22 -5.79
C THR A 60 9.89 22.38 -6.91
N ARG A 61 8.72 21.75 -6.77
CA ARG A 61 7.66 21.70 -7.80
C ARG A 61 6.36 22.39 -7.40
N GLY A 62 6.27 22.86 -6.16
CA GLY A 62 5.06 23.49 -5.63
C GLY A 62 4.03 22.48 -5.09
N PRO A 63 2.87 22.97 -4.65
CA PRO A 63 1.90 22.17 -3.91
C PRO A 63 1.38 20.98 -4.72
N VAL A 64 1.22 19.82 -4.06
CA VAL A 64 0.55 18.66 -4.66
C VAL A 64 -0.96 18.91 -4.64
N GLY A 65 -1.60 18.80 -5.81
CA GLY A 65 -3.03 19.04 -5.97
C GLY A 65 -3.90 18.12 -5.10
N ASP A 66 -5.11 18.60 -4.78
CA ASP A 66 -6.05 17.88 -3.93
C ASP A 66 -6.43 16.51 -4.52
N GLY A 67 -6.46 15.50 -3.66
CA GLY A 67 -6.76 14.11 -4.06
C GLY A 67 -5.62 13.37 -4.75
N LEU A 68 -4.44 14.00 -4.91
CA LEU A 68 -3.25 13.36 -5.45
C LEU A 68 -2.31 12.87 -4.33
N GLU A 69 -1.69 11.73 -4.61
CA GLU A 69 -0.67 11.09 -3.79
C GLU A 69 0.65 11.06 -4.57
N LEU A 70 1.79 11.14 -3.88
CA LEU A 70 3.10 11.04 -4.52
C LEU A 70 3.52 9.57 -4.59
N ASP A 71 3.59 9.03 -5.81
CA ASP A 71 4.06 7.68 -6.09
C ASP A 71 5.57 7.65 -6.32
N HIS A 72 6.25 6.69 -5.70
CA HIS A 72 7.70 6.50 -5.83
C HIS A 72 7.98 5.68 -7.09
N LEU A 73 8.31 6.35 -8.18
CA LEU A 73 8.76 5.71 -9.42
C LEU A 73 10.00 4.83 -9.21
N CYS A 74 10.84 5.17 -8.24
CA CYS A 74 12.01 4.40 -7.84
C CYS A 74 11.71 3.19 -6.94
N SER A 75 10.47 3.01 -6.47
CA SER A 75 10.06 2.00 -5.47
C SER A 75 10.83 2.05 -4.14
N VAL A 76 11.52 3.15 -3.84
CA VAL A 76 12.27 3.36 -2.58
C VAL A 76 11.52 4.36 -1.70
N ARG A 77 10.81 3.88 -0.67
CA ARG A 77 9.95 4.72 0.20
C ARG A 77 10.66 5.86 0.93
N ARG A 78 11.95 5.68 1.25
CA ARG A 78 12.78 6.73 1.88
C ARG A 78 13.36 7.73 0.89
N CYS A 79 13.11 7.59 -0.41
CA CYS A 79 13.57 8.56 -1.41
C CYS A 79 12.73 9.84 -1.32
N VAL A 80 13.40 10.99 -1.37
CA VAL A 80 12.82 12.33 -1.34
C VAL A 80 13.28 13.19 -2.54
N ALA A 81 13.80 12.54 -3.58
CA ALA A 81 14.13 13.20 -4.84
C ALA A 81 12.84 13.52 -5.61
N ASP A 82 12.67 14.76 -6.02
CA ASP A 82 11.43 15.26 -6.63
C ASP A 82 11.17 14.71 -8.03
N ASP A 83 12.24 14.39 -8.76
CA ASP A 83 12.24 13.73 -10.06
C ASP A 83 11.97 12.21 -9.99
N HIS A 84 12.00 11.63 -8.80
CA HIS A 84 11.61 10.23 -8.55
C HIS A 84 10.17 10.09 -8.05
N LEU A 85 9.39 11.19 -8.03
CA LEU A 85 8.03 11.24 -7.51
C LEU A 85 7.06 11.72 -8.59
N GLU A 86 5.94 11.03 -8.69
CA GLU A 86 4.84 11.40 -9.60
C GLU A 86 3.55 11.63 -8.80
N PRO A 87 2.90 12.80 -8.90
CA PRO A 87 1.55 12.97 -8.39
C PRO A 87 0.56 12.13 -9.19
N VAL A 88 -0.10 11.20 -8.52
CA VAL A 88 -1.10 10.30 -9.13
C VAL A 88 -2.34 10.23 -8.24
N ASP A 89 -3.46 9.80 -8.80
CA ASP A 89 -4.64 9.51 -8.00
C ASP A 89 -4.44 8.25 -7.12
N HIS A 90 -5.22 8.15 -6.04
CA HIS A 90 -5.14 7.04 -5.09
C HIS A 90 -5.27 5.66 -5.75
N ARG A 91 -6.15 5.51 -6.74
CA ARG A 91 -6.35 4.22 -7.42
C ARG A 91 -5.09 3.84 -8.20
N THR A 92 -4.48 4.79 -8.91
CA THR A 92 -3.22 4.56 -9.63
C THR A 92 -2.09 4.16 -8.68
N ASN A 93 -1.90 4.90 -7.58
CA ASN A 93 -0.90 4.56 -6.55
C ASN A 93 -1.09 3.14 -6.01
N VAL A 94 -2.33 2.80 -5.62
CA VAL A 94 -2.65 1.45 -5.12
C VAL A 94 -2.40 0.37 -6.18
N LEU A 95 -2.77 0.60 -7.43
CA LEU A 95 -2.59 -0.40 -8.51
C LEU A 95 -1.13 -0.62 -8.91
N ARG A 96 -0.27 0.38 -8.74
CA ARG A 96 1.18 0.26 -8.94
C ARG A 96 1.88 -0.45 -7.79
N SER A 97 1.29 -0.43 -6.59
CA SER A 97 1.84 -1.11 -5.41
C SER A 97 1.95 -2.64 -5.54
N THR A 98 2.63 -3.25 -4.57
CA THR A 98 2.72 -4.71 -4.40
C THR A 98 1.65 -5.27 -3.44
N GLY A 99 0.70 -4.45 -3.01
CA GLY A 99 -0.34 -4.85 -2.07
C GLY A 99 -1.31 -5.91 -2.64
N PRO A 100 -2.05 -6.65 -1.77
CA PRO A 100 -2.96 -7.70 -2.21
C PRO A 100 -3.99 -7.24 -3.24
N SER A 101 -4.51 -6.02 -3.11
CA SER A 101 -5.46 -5.42 -4.06
C SER A 101 -4.86 -5.30 -5.46
N ALA A 102 -3.63 -4.83 -5.56
CA ALA A 102 -2.91 -4.63 -6.81
C ALA A 102 -2.53 -5.97 -7.46
N VAL A 103 -2.02 -6.91 -6.66
CA VAL A 103 -1.72 -8.28 -7.10
C VAL A 103 -2.98 -8.96 -7.61
N ASN A 104 -4.09 -8.87 -6.87
CA ASN A 104 -5.36 -9.45 -7.27
C ASN A 104 -5.94 -8.78 -8.51
N ALA A 105 -5.74 -7.49 -8.72
CA ALA A 105 -6.18 -6.80 -9.93
C ALA A 105 -5.39 -7.29 -11.17
N ARG A 106 -4.06 -7.39 -11.07
CA ARG A 106 -3.16 -7.84 -12.15
C ARG A 106 -3.29 -9.34 -12.47
N ARG A 107 -3.85 -10.13 -11.56
CA ARG A 107 -4.00 -11.58 -11.70
C ARG A 107 -4.80 -11.95 -12.96
N LYS A 108 -4.18 -12.71 -13.87
CA LYS A 108 -4.79 -13.20 -15.13
C LYS A 108 -5.44 -14.58 -15.02
N ARG A 109 -5.06 -15.39 -14.02
CA ARG A 109 -5.63 -16.73 -13.79
C ARG A 109 -6.07 -16.89 -12.35
N CYS A 110 -7.22 -17.50 -12.10
CA CYS A 110 -7.69 -17.74 -10.73
C CYS A 110 -6.86 -18.84 -10.03
N VAL A 111 -7.17 -19.14 -8.76
CA VAL A 111 -6.45 -20.17 -8.00
C VAL A 111 -6.62 -21.58 -8.57
N ASN A 112 -7.72 -21.82 -9.29
CA ASN A 112 -8.00 -23.07 -9.98
C ASN A 112 -7.58 -23.02 -11.47
N GLY A 113 -6.80 -22.01 -11.89
CA GLY A 113 -6.27 -21.92 -13.26
C GLY A 113 -7.19 -21.28 -14.30
N HIS A 114 -8.46 -21.00 -13.99
CA HIS A 114 -9.40 -20.38 -14.93
C HIS A 114 -8.95 -18.99 -15.39
N ASP A 115 -9.13 -18.67 -16.67
CA ASP A 115 -8.74 -17.40 -17.28
C ASP A 115 -9.61 -16.24 -16.79
N LEU A 116 -9.02 -15.26 -16.09
CA LEU A 116 -9.70 -14.07 -15.57
C LEU A 116 -9.72 -12.91 -16.56
N THR A 117 -9.17 -13.08 -17.75
CA THR A 117 -9.24 -12.10 -18.84
C THR A 117 -10.45 -12.35 -19.74
N ASP A 118 -10.98 -13.58 -19.74
CA ASP A 118 -12.21 -13.95 -20.44
C ASP A 118 -13.45 -13.45 -19.67
N PRO A 119 -14.28 -12.56 -20.25
CA PRO A 119 -15.54 -12.11 -19.65
C PRO A 119 -16.52 -13.26 -19.33
N ALA A 120 -16.49 -14.37 -20.06
CA ALA A 120 -17.34 -15.54 -19.80
C ALA A 120 -16.98 -16.27 -18.50
N VAL A 121 -15.76 -16.08 -18.00
CA VAL A 121 -15.23 -16.69 -16.78
C VAL A 121 -15.34 -15.73 -15.59
N VAL A 122 -15.63 -14.45 -15.81
CA VAL A 122 -15.62 -13.41 -14.78
C VAL A 122 -17.02 -12.85 -14.51
N HIS A 123 -17.32 -12.57 -13.24
CA HIS A 123 -18.44 -11.71 -12.85
C HIS A 123 -18.00 -10.75 -11.76
N ILE A 124 -18.65 -9.59 -11.65
CA ILE A 124 -18.45 -8.64 -10.56
C ILE A 124 -19.59 -8.83 -9.57
N SER A 125 -19.26 -9.17 -8.32
CA SER A 125 -20.21 -9.25 -7.21
C SER A 125 -20.19 -7.96 -6.40
N TYR A 126 -21.33 -7.48 -5.91
CA TYR A 126 -21.46 -6.25 -5.12
C TYR A 126 -21.95 -6.56 -3.70
N PRO A 127 -21.12 -7.16 -2.83
CA PRO A 127 -21.49 -7.34 -1.43
C PRO A 127 -21.53 -5.97 -0.72
N PRO A 128 -22.30 -5.82 0.38
CA PRO A 128 -22.34 -4.57 1.14
C PRO A 128 -20.97 -4.07 1.62
N SER A 129 -20.02 -4.98 1.87
CA SER A 129 -18.65 -4.65 2.25
C SER A 129 -17.77 -4.12 1.09
N HIS A 130 -18.21 -4.26 -0.16
CA HIS A 130 -17.48 -3.80 -1.35
C HIS A 130 -18.45 -3.14 -2.35
N PRO A 131 -18.85 -1.88 -2.12
CA PRO A 131 -19.78 -1.16 -3.00
C PRO A 131 -19.23 -0.98 -4.42
N ASN A 132 -17.91 -0.92 -4.57
CA ASN A 132 -17.24 -0.81 -5.88
C ASN A 132 -17.15 -2.15 -6.64
N GLY A 133 -17.71 -3.22 -6.07
CA GLY A 133 -17.70 -4.55 -6.65
C GLY A 133 -16.39 -5.31 -6.39
N MET A 134 -16.48 -6.62 -6.54
CA MET A 134 -15.37 -7.56 -6.39
C MET A 134 -15.39 -8.56 -7.53
N ARG A 135 -14.25 -8.71 -8.21
CA ARG A 135 -14.09 -9.70 -9.29
C ARG A 135 -14.15 -11.12 -8.75
N LYS A 136 -15.02 -11.94 -9.33
CA LYS A 136 -15.23 -13.34 -9.00
C LYS A 136 -15.15 -14.21 -10.24
N CYS A 137 -14.65 -15.43 -10.07
CA CYS A 137 -14.60 -16.43 -11.14
C CYS A 137 -15.94 -17.18 -11.20
N ARG A 138 -16.66 -17.07 -12.32
CA ARG A 138 -17.91 -17.79 -12.62
C ARG A 138 -17.71 -19.30 -12.64
N ALA A 139 -16.60 -19.79 -13.18
CA ALA A 139 -16.30 -21.23 -13.19
C ALA A 139 -16.15 -21.75 -11.74
N CYS A 140 -15.32 -21.09 -10.91
CA CYS A 140 -15.19 -21.47 -9.50
C CYS A 140 -16.52 -21.37 -8.72
N ALA A 141 -17.36 -20.39 -9.04
CA ALA A 141 -18.68 -20.25 -8.41
C ALA A 141 -19.60 -21.43 -8.78
N ARG A 142 -19.62 -21.83 -10.06
CA ARG A 142 -20.35 -23.03 -10.53
C ARG A 142 -19.84 -24.29 -9.86
N ASP A 143 -18.52 -24.47 -9.79
CA ASP A 143 -17.92 -25.64 -9.16
C ASP A 143 -18.30 -25.72 -7.68
N ARG A 144 -18.28 -24.59 -6.97
CA ARG A 144 -18.70 -24.53 -5.56
C ARG A 144 -20.17 -24.89 -5.40
N ALA A 145 -21.05 -24.37 -6.25
CA ALA A 145 -22.49 -24.68 -6.19
C ALA A 145 -22.80 -26.17 -6.42
N ARG A 146 -21.96 -26.88 -7.19
CA ARG A 146 -22.09 -28.33 -7.42
C ARG A 146 -21.58 -29.20 -6.27
N ARG A 147 -20.72 -28.66 -5.39
CA ARG A 147 -20.16 -29.45 -4.28
C ARG A 147 -21.22 -29.70 -3.21
N PRO A 148 -21.34 -30.91 -2.65
CA PRO A 148 -22.16 -31.17 -1.46
C PRO A 148 -21.78 -30.22 -0.32
N ARG A 149 -22.77 -29.77 0.47
CA ARG A 149 -22.55 -28.83 1.59
C ARG A 149 -21.48 -29.30 2.57
N GLU A 150 -21.42 -30.60 2.82
CA GLU A 150 -20.42 -31.25 3.68
C GLU A 150 -18.97 -31.04 3.19
N GLN A 151 -18.75 -31.03 1.87
CA GLN A 151 -17.45 -30.75 1.26
C GLN A 151 -17.12 -29.26 1.15
N GLN A 152 -18.09 -28.39 1.45
CA GLN A 152 -17.89 -26.93 1.49
C GLN A 152 -17.54 -26.43 2.89
N LEU A 153 -17.90 -27.17 3.94
CA LEU A 153 -17.58 -26.84 5.32
C LEU A 153 -16.13 -27.23 5.61
N ALA A 154 -15.36 -26.30 6.17
CA ALA A 154 -14.08 -26.67 6.76
C ALA A 154 -14.34 -27.63 7.94
N PRO A 155 -13.46 -28.63 8.19
CA PRO A 155 -13.56 -29.45 9.38
C PRO A 155 -13.53 -28.55 10.61
N VAL A 156 -14.58 -28.60 11.42
CA VAL A 156 -14.73 -27.76 12.61
C VAL A 156 -13.91 -28.42 13.71
N ALA A 157 -12.81 -27.79 14.12
CA ALA A 157 -12.14 -28.17 15.37
C ALA A 157 -13.04 -27.74 16.54
N HIS A 158 -13.32 -28.66 17.45
CA HIS A 158 -14.04 -28.33 18.69
C HIS A 158 -13.19 -27.36 19.51
N LEU A 159 -13.74 -26.18 19.80
CA LEU A 159 -13.11 -25.23 20.70
C LEU A 159 -13.13 -25.82 22.12
N THR A 160 -11.96 -26.06 22.69
CA THR A 160 -11.83 -26.43 24.10
C THR A 160 -12.14 -25.20 24.95
N THR A 161 -13.26 -25.26 25.67
CA THR A 161 -13.62 -24.24 26.67
C THR A 161 -12.65 -24.35 27.85
N THR A 162 -11.73 -23.41 27.99
CA THR A 162 -10.96 -23.25 29.21
C THR A 162 -11.85 -22.59 30.26
N HIS A 163 -12.34 -23.37 31.22
CA HIS A 163 -12.95 -22.80 32.42
C HIS A 163 -11.86 -22.09 33.22
N HIS A 164 -11.89 -20.75 33.21
CA HIS A 164 -11.15 -19.96 34.19
C HIS A 164 -11.91 -20.01 35.51
N PRO A 165 -11.28 -20.48 36.61
CA PRO A 165 -11.90 -20.39 37.92
C PRO A 165 -12.09 -18.90 38.28
N GLU A 166 -13.26 -18.59 38.84
CA GLU A 166 -13.64 -17.25 39.22
C GLU A 166 -12.59 -16.63 40.15
N ARG A 167 -12.14 -15.42 39.84
CA ARG A 167 -11.27 -14.64 40.72
C ARG A 167 -12.09 -14.26 41.94
N THR A 168 -11.90 -14.97 43.05
CA THR A 168 -12.39 -14.54 44.36
C THR A 168 -11.78 -13.19 44.72
N ALA A 169 -12.63 -12.18 44.86
CA ALA A 169 -12.23 -10.87 45.39
C ALA A 169 -12.01 -11.02 46.91
N ALA A 170 -10.84 -10.59 47.37
CA ALA A 170 -10.50 -10.40 48.78
C ALA A 170 -10.23 -8.92 49.02
#